data_AF-A0A5C8WRB6-F1
#
_entry.id   AF-A0A5C8WRB6-F1
#
_cell.length_a   1.000
_cell.length_b   1.000
_cell.length_c   1.000
_cell.angle_alpha   90.00
_cell.angle_beta   90.00
_cell.angle_gamma   90.00
#
_symmetry.space_group_name_H-M   'P 1'
#
loop_
_entity.id
_entity.type
_entity.pdbx_description
1 polymer ?
#
loop_
_entity_poly.entity_id
_entity_poly.type
_entity_poly.pdbx_seq_one_letter_code
_entity_poly.pdbx_strand_id
1 'polypeptide(L)' 'MTTRRQCFRQADVSRALKGALAAGMKPTRAEITVEGQIVLSFEQAVSSTPASDFDAWKGRRNARTP' A
#
# COMPACT_ATOMS: atom_id res chain seq x y z
N MET A 1 30.52 16.29 3.85
CA MET A 1 29.15 16.82 3.92
C MET A 1 28.44 16.17 5.10
N THR A 2 28.16 16.92 6.16
CA THR A 2 27.41 16.43 7.32
C THR A 2 25.92 16.48 6.99
N THR A 3 25.35 15.34 6.58
CA THR A 3 23.89 15.20 6.42
C THR A 3 23.25 15.38 7.78
N ARG A 4 22.60 16.52 8.03
CA ARG A 4 21.78 16.70 9.24
C ARG A 4 20.69 15.63 9.20
N ARG A 5 20.64 14.77 10.22
CA ARG A 5 19.49 13.86 10.43
C ARG A 5 18.24 14.73 10.49
N GLN A 6 17.36 14.61 9.51
CA GLN A 6 16.08 15.28 9.56
C GLN A 6 15.26 14.66 10.70
N CYS A 7 15.00 15.43 11.75
CA CYS A 7 14.08 15.01 12.80
C CYS A 7 12.65 15.15 12.29
N PHE A 8 11.99 14.02 12.08
CA PHE A 8 10.56 13.98 11.78
C PHE A 8 9.74 14.39 12.99
N ARG A 9 8.71 15.21 12.75
CA ARG A 9 7.71 15.54 13.76
C ARG A 9 6.50 14.65 13.55
N GLN A 10 5.78 14.38 14.63
CA GLN A 10 4.45 13.74 14.56
C GLN A 10 3.51 14.47 13.58
N ALA A 11 3.65 15.79 13.47
CA ALA A 11 2.90 16.62 12.54
C ALA A 11 3.13 16.23 11.06
N ASP A 12 4.34 15.82 10.70
CA ASP A 12 4.69 15.46 9.33
C ASP A 12 4.05 14.13 8.94
N VAL A 13 4.12 13.13 9.82
CA VAL A 13 3.44 11.83 9.66
C VAL A 13 1.92 12.03 9.58
N SER A 14 1.38 12.86 10.47
CA SER A 14 -0.06 13.18 10.48
C SER A 14 -0.51 13.84 9.18
N ARG A 15 0.32 14.72 8.60
CA ARG A 15 0.03 15.39 7.33
C ARG A 15 0.06 14.40 6.17
N ALA A 16 1.07 13.54 6.11
CA ALA A 16 1.18 12.51 5.08
C ALA A 16 -0.04 11.58 5.09
N LEU A 17 -0.42 11.08 6.27
CA LEU A 17 -1.56 10.18 6.43
C LEU A 17 -2.88 10.85 6.01
N LYS A 18 -3.11 12.10 6.43
CA LYS A 18 -4.30 12.88 6.05
C LYS A 18 -4.35 13.12 4.55
N GLY A 19 -3.23 13.47 3.92
CA GLY A 19 -3.15 13.64 2.47
C GLY A 19 -3.50 12.36 1.72
N ALA A 20 -2.99 11.22 2.19
CA ALA A 20 -3.29 9.93 1.60
C ALA A 20 -4.78 9.55 1.71
N LEU A 21 -5.39 9.75 2.87
CA LEU A 21 -6.82 9.51 3.08
C LEU A 21 -7.69 10.44 2.23
N ALA A 22 -7.31 11.73 2.13
CA ALA A 22 -8.02 12.71 1.30
C ALA A 22 -7.96 12.36 -0.19
N ALA A 23 -6.90 11.68 -0.63
CA ALA A 23 -6.76 11.13 -1.99
C ALA A 23 -7.55 9.82 -2.21
N GLY A 24 -8.35 9.37 -1.23
CA GLY A 24 -9.13 8.13 -1.33
C GLY A 24 -8.29 6.86 -1.20
N MET A 25 -7.02 6.96 -0.84
CA MET A 25 -6.18 5.81 -0.57
C MET A 25 -6.49 5.24 0.82
N LYS A 26 -6.20 3.95 1.02
CA LYS A 26 -6.35 3.24 2.29
C LYS A 26 -4.99 2.78 2.80
N PRO A 27 -4.27 3.62 3.56
CA PRO A 27 -3.00 3.23 4.16
C PRO A 27 -3.23 2.12 5.19
N THR A 28 -2.40 1.08 5.16
CA THR A 28 -2.39 -0.02 6.14
C THR A 28 -1.26 0.09 7.15
N ARG A 29 -0.17 0.78 6.77
CA ARG A 29 1.00 0.95 7.62
C ARG A 29 1.64 2.31 7.36
N ALA A 30 2.13 2.94 8.42
CA ALA A 30 2.90 4.16 8.35
C ALA A 30 4.19 3.98 9.16
N GLU A 31 5.33 4.24 8.55
CA GLU A 31 6.66 4.04 9.13
C GLU A 31 7.58 5.20 8.84
N ILE A 32 8.61 5.33 9.67
CA ILE A 32 9.76 6.21 9.42
C ILE A 32 10.96 5.30 9.22
N THR A 33 11.59 5.36 8.05
CA THR A 33 12.78 4.55 7.74
C THR A 33 14.01 5.06 8.48
N VAL A 34 15.07 4.26 8.50
CA VAL A 34 16.37 4.63 9.09
C VAL A 34 17.03 5.81 8.38
N GLU A 35 16.72 6.00 7.10
CA GLU A 35 17.13 7.15 6.27
C GLU A 35 16.31 8.41 6.56
N GLY A 36 15.24 8.28 7.37
CA GLY A 36 14.33 9.36 7.65
C GLY A 36 13.40 9.63 6.47
N GLN A 37 12.66 8.62 6.03
CA GLN A 37 11.56 8.81 5.08
C GLN A 37 10.25 8.38 5.71
N ILE A 38 9.18 9.14 5.51
CA ILE A 38 7.83 8.68 5.87
C ILE A 38 7.34 7.78 4.75
N VAL A 39 7.14 6.50 5.07
CA VAL A 39 6.63 5.51 4.13
C VAL A 39 5.22 5.13 4.53
N LEU A 40 4.29 5.28 3.59
CA LEU A 40 2.91 4.81 3.73
C LEU A 40 2.74 3.58 2.83
N SER A 41 2.36 2.46 3.43
CA SER A 41 1.99 1.26 2.70
C SER A 41 0.47 1.24 2.54
N PHE A 42 0.01 0.78 1.39
CA PHE A 42 -1.40 0.71 1.04
C PHE A 42 -1.77 -0.74 0.77
N GLU A 43 -3.04 -1.12 0.98
CA GLU A 43 -3.52 -2.36 0.37
C GLU A 43 -3.40 -2.20 -1.14
N GLN A 44 -2.60 -3.08 -1.77
CA GLN A 44 -2.68 -3.22 -3.20
C GLN A 44 -4.08 -3.75 -3.48
N ALA A 45 -4.92 -2.94 -4.14
CA ALA A 45 -6.14 -3.46 -4.74
C ALA A 45 -5.71 -4.65 -5.57
N VAL A 46 -6.08 -5.85 -5.13
CA VAL A 46 -5.72 -7.10 -5.80
C VAL A 46 -6.24 -6.94 -7.21
N SER A 47 -5.36 -6.66 -8.17
CA SER A 47 -5.78 -6.63 -9.56
C SER A 47 -6.28 -8.02 -9.82
N SER A 48 -7.59 -8.17 -9.99
CA SER A 48 -8.25 -9.45 -10.25
C SER A 48 -7.92 -9.99 -11.64
N THR A 49 -6.79 -9.60 -12.21
CA THR A 49 -6.27 -10.16 -13.44
C THR A 49 -5.82 -11.57 -13.09
N PRO A 50 -6.47 -12.60 -13.64
CA PRO A 50 -6.06 -13.96 -13.34
C PRO A 50 -4.61 -14.15 -13.79
N ALA A 51 -3.78 -14.67 -12.89
CA ALA A 51 -2.35 -14.85 -13.15
C ALA A 51 -2.07 -15.92 -14.23
N SER A 52 -3.07 -16.72 -14.57
CA SER A 52 -3.03 -17.75 -15.61
C SER A 52 -4.41 -18.06 -16.17
N ASP A 53 -4.47 -18.70 -17.34
CA ASP A 53 -5.72 -19.21 -17.93
C ASP A 53 -6.43 -20.21 -17.02
N PHE A 54 -5.68 -20.95 -16.20
CA PHE A 54 -6.22 -21.86 -15.19
C PHE A 54 -6.92 -21.12 -14.05
N ASP A 55 -6.37 -19.98 -13.60
CA ASP A 55 -7.04 -19.13 -12.61
C ASP A 55 -8.30 -18.47 -13.16
N ALA A 56 -8.27 -18.10 -14.46
CA ALA A 56 -9.44 -17.60 -15.16
C ALA A 56 -10.54 -18.67 -15.27
N TRP A 57 -10.18 -19.94 -15.46
CA TRP A 57 -11.12 -21.05 -15.48
C TRP A 57 -11.75 -21.32 -14.09
N LYS A 58 -10.95 -21.38 -13.01
CA LYS A 58 -11.44 -21.58 -11.62
C LYS A 58 -12.46 -20.52 -11.18
N GLY A 59 -12.36 -19.30 -11.69
CA GLY A 59 -13.30 -18.21 -11.38
C GLY A 59 -14.68 -18.36 -12.02
N ARG A 60 -14.87 -19.30 -12.96
CA ARG A 60 -16.15 -19.50 -13.65
C ARG A 60 -17.10 -20.35 -12.81
N ARG A 61 -18.40 -20.00 -12.80
CA ARG A 61 -19.45 -20.70 -12.03
C ARG A 61 -19.59 -22.20 -12.34
N ASN A 62 -19.03 -22.66 -13.46
CA ASN A 62 -19.06 -24.04 -13.93
C ASN A 62 -17.76 -24.82 -13.67
N ALA A 63 -16.81 -24.26 -12.91
CA ALA A 63 -15.54 -24.92 -12.58
C ALA A 63 -15.64 -25.96 -11.46
N ARG A 64 -16.86 -26.37 -11.07
CA ARG A 64 -17.07 -27.46 -10.09
C ARG A 64 -17.10 -28.78 -10.84
N THR A 65 -16.07 -29.60 -10.67
CA THR A 65 -16.08 -31.01 -11.05
C THR A 65 -17.20 -31.75 -10.30
N PRO A 66 -17.93 -32.69 -10.94
CA PRO A 66 -18.86 -33.58 -10.23
C PRO A 66 -18.18 -34.43 -9.16
#